data_AF-A0A964HCQ1-F1
#
_entry.id   AF-A0A964HCQ1-F1
#
_cell.length_a   1.000
_cell.length_b   1.000
_cell.length_c   1.000
_cell.angle_alpha   90.00
_cell.angle_beta   90.00
_cell.angle_gamma   90.00
#
_symmetry.space_group_name_H-M   'P 1'
#
loop_
_entity.id
_entity.type
_entity.pdbx_description
1 polymer ?
#
loop_
_entity_poly.entity_id
_entity_poly.type
_entity_poly.pdbx_seq_one_letter_code
_entity_poly.pdbx_strand_id
1 'polypeptide(L)' 'MTRSITRPVAGRHRLLAAAVAACFAIPAWAAGPTALPSGATNLVGVSNMAYEANKLTITTSAARSSADWDKFSVPTGMR' A
#
# COMPACT_ATOMS: atom_id res chain seq x y z
N MET A 1 -51.78 21.60 30.06
CA MET A 1 -50.34 21.29 30.16
C MET A 1 -50.00 20.27 29.09
N THR A 2 -49.30 20.67 28.02
CA THR A 2 -49.02 19.82 26.85
C THR A 2 -47.53 19.48 26.84
N ARG A 3 -47.17 18.20 26.99
CA ARG A 3 -45.77 17.73 26.92
C ARG A 3 -45.38 17.51 25.46
N SER A 4 -44.49 18.35 24.95
CA SER A 4 -43.80 18.14 23.68
C SER A 4 -42.72 17.07 23.86
N ILE A 5 -42.81 15.96 23.13
CA ILE A 5 -41.78 14.91 23.08
C ILE A 5 -40.89 15.21 21.89
N THR A 6 -39.81 15.95 22.11
CA THR A 6 -38.76 16.12 21.10
C THR A 6 -37.82 14.92 21.19
N ARG A 7 -38.04 13.90 20.35
CA ARG A 7 -37.07 12.79 20.21
C ARG A 7 -35.83 13.32 19.48
N PRO A 8 -34.61 13.19 20.04
CA PRO A 8 -33.42 13.61 19.31
C PRO A 8 -33.14 12.61 18.19
N VAL A 9 -33.29 13.04 16.93
CA VAL A 9 -32.84 12.32 15.73
C VAL A 9 -31.30 12.46 15.62
N ALA A 10 -30.59 12.04 16.66
CA ALA A 10 -29.12 12.11 16.72
C ALA A 10 -28.45 10.88 16.07
N GLY A 11 -29.21 9.82 15.77
CA GLY A 11 -28.66 8.55 15.28
C GLY A 11 -28.44 8.47 13.76
N ARG A 12 -29.19 9.24 12.95
CA ARG A 12 -29.21 9.04 11.49
C ARG A 12 -27.93 9.56 10.79
N HIS A 13 -27.34 10.63 11.33
CA HIS A 13 -26.15 11.27 10.74
C HIS A 13 -24.86 10.48 10.96
N ARG A 14 -24.75 9.75 12.08
CA ARG A 14 -23.56 8.93 12.39
C ARG A 14 -23.48 7.66 11.53
N LEU A 15 -24.63 7.06 11.21
CA LEU A 15 -24.72 5.90 10.33
C LEU A 15 -24.34 6.23 8.88
N LEU A 16 -24.74 7.40 8.39
CA LEU A 16 -24.38 7.87 7.05
C LEU A 16 -22.88 8.15 6.92
N ALA A 17 -22.27 8.77 7.93
CA ALA A 17 -20.82 9.03 7.92
C ALA A 17 -19.99 7.72 7.92
N ALA A 18 -20.40 6.71 8.69
CA ALA A 18 -19.72 5.41 8.71
C ALA A 18 -19.87 4.65 7.38
N ALA A 19 -21.05 4.71 6.75
CA ALA A 19 -21.29 4.08 5.46
C ALA A 19 -20.46 4.72 4.33
N VAL A 20 -20.33 6.04 4.32
CA VAL A 20 -19.49 6.75 3.35
C VAL A 20 -18.01 6.42 3.55
N ALA A 21 -17.53 6.37 4.79
CA ALA A 21 -16.14 6.00 5.09
C ALA A 21 -15.80 4.57 4.65
N ALA A 22 -16.76 3.64 4.74
CA ALA A 22 -16.58 2.26 4.28
C ALA A 22 -16.48 2.14 2.75
N CYS A 23 -17.19 2.98 1.99
CA CYS A 23 -17.11 2.98 0.52
C CYS A 23 -15.75 3.47 -0.03
N PHE A 24 -15.01 4.25 0.75
CA PHE A 24 -13.66 4.73 0.39
C PHE A 24 -12.54 3.96 1.10
N ALA A 25 -12.87 2.99 1.94
CA ALA A 25 -11.89 2.12 2.57
C ALA A 25 -11.38 1.14 1.52
N ILE A 26 -10.16 1.37 1.02
CA ILE A 26 -9.46 0.39 0.20
C ILE A 26 -9.28 -0.86 1.08
N PRO A 27 -9.79 -2.03 0.68
CA PRO A 27 -9.62 -3.23 1.49
C PRO A 27 -8.14 -3.51 1.71
N ALA A 28 -7.74 -3.89 2.92
CA ALA A 28 -6.35 -4.19 3.25
C ALA A 28 -5.75 -5.31 2.36
N TRP A 29 -6.60 -6.16 1.77
CA TRP A 29 -6.21 -7.18 0.78
C TRP A 29 -6.03 -6.63 -0.65
N ALA A 30 -6.69 -5.52 -0.98
CA ALA A 30 -6.52 -4.81 -2.25
C ALA A 30 -5.25 -3.95 -2.25
N ALA A 31 -4.79 -3.53 -1.06
CA ALA A 31 -3.41 -3.13 -0.81
C ALA A 31 -2.52 -4.38 -0.69
N GLY A 32 -2.50 -5.22 -1.73
CA GLY A 32 -1.63 -6.39 -1.77
C GLY A 32 -0.19 -5.98 -1.46
N PRO A 33 0.60 -6.80 -0.75
CA PRO A 33 1.95 -6.43 -0.39
C PRO A 33 2.76 -6.18 -1.65
N THR A 34 3.03 -4.91 -1.95
CA THR A 34 4.03 -4.45 -2.90
C THR A 34 5.41 -4.67 -2.28
N ALA A 35 5.67 -5.89 -1.84
CA ALA A 35 6.91 -6.30 -1.22
C ALA A 35 7.94 -6.51 -2.32
N LEU A 36 8.39 -5.41 -2.94
CA LEU A 36 9.57 -5.42 -3.78
C LEU A 36 10.81 -5.75 -2.92
N PRO A 37 11.88 -6.31 -3.50
CA PRO A 37 13.16 -6.46 -2.80
C PRO A 37 13.59 -5.13 -2.19
N SER A 38 14.15 -5.13 -0.99
CA SER A 38 14.43 -3.89 -0.25
C SER A 38 15.77 -3.96 0.48
N GLY A 39 16.31 -2.79 0.85
CA GLY A 39 17.57 -2.70 1.60
C GLY A 39 18.78 -3.10 0.77
N ALA A 40 18.76 -2.76 -0.52
CA ALA A 40 19.82 -3.12 -1.44
C ALA A 40 21.10 -2.30 -1.19
N THR A 41 22.23 -2.97 -1.13
CA THR A 41 23.56 -2.34 -1.18
C THR A 41 24.29 -2.83 -2.42
N ASN A 42 24.62 -1.89 -3.31
CA ASN A 42 25.34 -2.20 -4.55
C ASN A 42 26.79 -2.55 -4.24
N LEU A 43 27.26 -3.71 -4.70
CA LEU A 43 28.64 -4.15 -4.51
C LEU A 43 29.46 -4.00 -5.81
N VAL A 44 29.01 -4.63 -6.89
CA VAL A 44 29.73 -4.66 -8.17
C VAL A 44 28.75 -4.47 -9.32
N GLY A 45 29.09 -3.62 -10.29
CA GLY A 45 28.44 -3.59 -11.61
C GLY A 45 27.00 -3.07 -11.67
N VAL A 46 26.34 -2.82 -10.54
CA VAL A 46 25.04 -2.15 -10.48
C VAL A 46 25.24 -0.65 -10.53
N SER A 47 24.69 0.00 -11.56
CA SER A 47 24.77 1.45 -11.75
C SER A 47 23.59 2.19 -11.14
N ASN A 48 22.41 1.57 -11.11
CA ASN A 48 21.21 2.19 -10.55
C ASN A 48 20.17 1.16 -10.10
N MET A 49 19.37 1.52 -9.09
CA MET A 49 18.17 0.80 -8.68
C MET A 49 17.03 1.79 -8.48
N ALA A 50 15.93 1.59 -9.20
CA ALA A 50 14.77 2.48 -9.18
C ALA A 50 13.48 1.71 -8.86
N TYR A 51 12.68 2.26 -7.95
CA TYR A 51 11.40 1.71 -7.53
C TYR A 51 10.27 2.55 -8.12
N GLU A 52 9.39 1.92 -8.89
CA GLU A 52 8.22 2.55 -9.50
C GLU A 52 6.99 1.66 -9.25
N ALA A 53 6.14 2.06 -8.30
CA ALA A 53 4.97 1.29 -7.88
C ALA A 53 5.30 -0.19 -7.56
N ASN A 54 4.93 -1.12 -8.43
CA ASN A 54 5.12 -2.56 -8.26
C ASN A 54 6.31 -3.10 -9.07
N LYS A 55 7.19 -2.20 -9.52
CA LYS A 55 8.33 -2.51 -10.36
C LYS A 55 9.62 -2.03 -9.70
N LEU A 56 10.59 -2.93 -9.62
CA LEU A 56 11.99 -2.60 -9.35
C LEU A 56 12.77 -2.74 -10.65
N THR A 57 13.44 -1.66 -11.07
CA THR A 57 14.36 -1.65 -12.21
C THR A 57 15.79 -1.60 -11.71
N ILE A 58 16.61 -2.58 -12.10
CA ILE A 58 18.04 -2.64 -11.77
C ILE A 58 18.81 -2.42 -13.08
N THR A 59 19.59 -1.34 -13.15
CA THR A 59 20.47 -1.06 -14.27
C THR A 59 21.88 -1.53 -13.92
N THR A 60 22.48 -2.32 -14.80
CA THR A 60 23.84 -2.84 -14.64
C THR A 60 24.73 -2.32 -15.75
N SER A 61 25.95 -1.89 -15.41
CA SER A 61 26.95 -1.41 -16.36
C SER A 61 28.07 -2.43 -16.65
N ALA A 62 28.07 -3.56 -15.93
CA ALA A 62 29.08 -4.60 -16.07
C ALA A 62 28.47 -5.94 -16.51
N ALA A 63 29.30 -6.78 -17.15
CA ALA A 63 28.93 -8.15 -17.55
C ALA A 63 28.55 -9.04 -16.36
N ARG A 64 29.05 -8.72 -15.16
CA ARG A 64 28.66 -9.38 -13.91
C ARG A 64 28.41 -8.32 -12.85
N SER A 65 27.29 -8.46 -12.15
CA SER A 65 26.88 -7.54 -11.10
C SER A 65 26.44 -8.29 -9.85
N SER A 66 26.62 -7.68 -8.69
CA SER A 66 26.19 -8.19 -7.39
C SER A 66 25.67 -7.06 -6.51
N ALA A 67 24.68 -7.39 -5.69
CA ALA A 67 24.11 -6.53 -4.66
C ALA A 67 23.69 -7.40 -3.47
N ASP A 68 23.94 -6.88 -2.27
CA ASP A 68 23.43 -7.49 -1.04
C ASP A 68 22.06 -6.94 -0.72
N TRP A 69 21.15 -7.81 -0.30
CA TRP A 69 19.77 -7.47 0.01
C TRP A 69 19.44 -7.86 1.43
N ASP A 70 18.87 -6.93 2.19
CA ASP A 70 18.27 -7.24 3.50
C ASP A 70 17.06 -8.18 3.34
N LYS A 71 16.22 -7.93 2.34
CA LYS A 71 15.12 -8.82 1.96
C LYS A 71 14.96 -8.89 0.45
N PHE A 72 14.94 -10.11 -0.08
CA PHE A 72 14.67 -10.36 -1.49
C PHE A 72 13.41 -11.20 -1.67
N SER A 73 12.35 -10.58 -2.18
CA SER A 73 11.08 -11.24 -2.48
C SER A 73 10.47 -10.59 -3.71
N VAL A 74 9.93 -11.38 -4.62
CA VAL A 74 9.21 -10.89 -5.81
C VAL A 74 7.81 -11.50 -5.78
N PRO A 75 6.82 -10.83 -5.17
CA PRO A 75 5.47 -11.35 -5.11
C PRO A 75 4.86 -11.34 -6.51
N THR A 76 4.21 -12.44 -6.89
CA THR A 76 3.33 -12.45 -8.05
C THR A 76 2.11 -11.61 -7.70
N GLY A 77 1.91 -10.48 -8.37
CA GLY A 77 0.70 -9.68 -8.19
C GLY A 77 -0.54 -10.55 -8.40
N MET A 78 -1.48 -10.54 -7.45
CA MET A 78 -2.83 -11.03 -7.73
C MET A 78 -3.41 -10.14 -8.84
N ARG A 79 -3.69 -10.76 -9.98
CA ARG A 79 -4.39 -10.14 -11.12
C ARG A 79 -5.79 -9.70 -10.73
#